data_AF-A0A4U9CZB1-F1
#
_entry.id   AF-A0A4U9CZB1-F1
#
_cell.length_a   1.000
_cell.length_b   1.000
_cell.length_c   1.000
_cell.angle_alpha   90.00
_cell.angle_beta   90.00
_cell.angle_gamma   90.00
#
_symmetry.space_group_name_H-M   'P 1'
#
loop_
_entity.id
_entity.type
_entity.pdbx_description
1 polymer ?
#
loop_
_entity_poly.entity_id
_entity_poly.type
_entity_poly.pdbx_seq_one_letter_code
_entity_poly.pdbx_strand_id
1 'polypeptide(L)'
;MQPFLADNNLVQQGYVTSEPFSVEKGGKPFYVYMLSDWGYPPYGNSIICMADTVKKRPAAVAAFVKASMQGWKEYLQDPTAGNVLIAKANPRMGADQIAFGIAQMKKYELVTGGDAQTGGIGIITEPRLKRPGRCW
;
A
#
# COMPACT_ATOMS: atom_id res chain seq x y z
N MET A 1 0.27 13.48 13.54
CA MET A 1 -1.20 13.62 13.60
C MET A 1 -1.71 14.81 14.39
N GLN A 2 -1.05 15.20 15.49
CA GLN A 2 -1.44 16.34 16.33
C GLN A 2 -1.80 17.64 15.54
N PRO A 3 -1.03 18.10 14.54
CA PRO A 3 -1.39 19.31 13.78
C PRO A 3 -2.73 19.20 13.04
N PHE A 4 -2.98 18.08 12.35
CA PHE A 4 -4.24 17.81 11.66
C PHE A 4 -5.42 17.71 12.63
N LEU A 5 -5.22 17.13 13.82
CA LEU A 5 -6.26 17.06 14.84
C LEU A 5 -6.52 18.43 15.49
N ALA A 6 -5.57 19.37 15.44
CA ALA A 6 -5.71 20.69 16.05
C ALA A 6 -6.38 21.71 15.11
N ASP A 7 -6.24 21.56 13.80
CA ASP A 7 -6.72 22.52 12.80
C ASP A 7 -7.70 21.89 11.80
N ASN A 8 -8.96 22.34 11.84
CA ASN A 8 -10.01 21.84 10.96
C ASN A 8 -9.87 22.30 9.49
N ASN A 9 -8.95 23.22 9.20
CA ASN A 9 -8.68 23.73 7.84
C ASN A 9 -7.42 23.10 7.21
N LEU A 10 -6.80 22.14 7.89
CA LEU A 10 -5.56 21.52 7.44
C LEU A 10 -5.82 20.31 6.54
N VAL A 11 -5.13 20.27 5.39
CA VAL A 11 -5.06 19.08 4.53
C VAL A 11 -3.68 18.47 4.67
N GLN A 12 -3.61 17.16 4.92
CA GLN A 12 -2.35 16.44 5.09
C GLN A 12 -2.27 15.24 4.14
N GLN A 13 -1.11 15.06 3.50
CA GLN A 13 -0.79 13.82 2.82
C GLN A 13 -0.55 12.69 3.84
N GLY A 14 -1.00 11.48 3.53
CA GLY A 14 -0.79 10.30 4.36
C GLY A 14 -1.09 9.00 3.61
N TYR A 15 -0.82 7.88 4.29
CA TYR A 15 -1.22 6.54 3.86
C TYR A 15 -2.61 6.22 4.37
N VAL A 16 -3.51 5.86 3.46
CA VAL A 16 -4.88 5.51 3.82
C VAL A 16 -4.98 4.32 4.79
N THR A 17 -3.93 3.50 4.87
CA THR A 17 -3.82 2.36 5.79
C THR A 17 -3.37 2.72 7.21
N SER A 18 -2.94 3.96 7.48
CA SER A 18 -2.28 4.34 8.74
C SER A 18 -2.86 5.61 9.37
N GLU A 19 -2.92 6.71 8.63
CA GLU A 19 -3.33 8.01 9.16
C GLU A 19 -4.82 8.05 9.56
N PRO A 20 -5.76 7.54 8.74
CA PRO A 20 -7.17 7.43 9.14
C PRO A 20 -7.38 6.72 10.48
N PHE A 21 -6.64 5.64 10.75
CA PHE A 21 -6.72 4.93 12.03
C PHE A 21 -6.34 5.82 13.22
N SER A 22 -5.29 6.62 13.07
CA SER A 22 -4.84 7.54 14.11
C SER A 22 -5.84 8.68 14.34
N VAL A 23 -6.51 9.13 13.28
CA VAL A 23 -7.53 10.18 13.34
C VAL A 23 -8.84 9.67 13.94
N GLU A 24 -9.28 8.47 13.58
CA GLU A 24 -10.44 7.80 14.19
C GLU A 24 -10.25 7.64 15.71
N LYS A 25 -9.06 7.21 16.15
CA LYS A 25 -8.73 7.15 17.58
C LYS A 25 -8.74 8.52 18.27
N GLY A 26 -8.48 9.59 17.53
CA GLY A 26 -8.59 10.97 18.00
C GLY A 26 -10.03 11.50 18.05
N GLY A 27 -11.01 10.75 17.54
CA GLY A 27 -12.44 11.09 17.62
C GLY A 27 -12.87 12.26 16.74
N LYS A 28 -12.10 12.61 15.70
CA LYS A 28 -12.44 13.72 14.79
C LYS A 28 -12.95 13.22 13.45
N PRO A 29 -13.96 13.89 12.86
CA PRO A 29 -14.37 13.60 11.49
C PRO A 29 -13.24 13.98 10.52
N PHE A 30 -13.08 13.19 9.47
CA PHE A 30 -12.10 13.45 8.41
C PHE A 30 -12.62 12.93 7.08
N TYR A 31 -12.01 13.43 6.00
CA TYR A 31 -12.28 12.99 4.64
C TYR A 31 -10.99 12.44 4.04
N VAL A 32 -11.12 11.38 3.25
CA VAL A 32 -10.03 10.80 2.48
C VAL A 32 -10.26 11.14 1.02
N TYR A 33 -9.27 11.80 0.41
CA TYR A 33 -9.27 12.12 -1.01
C TYR A 33 -8.14 11.35 -1.69
N MET A 34 -8.48 10.30 -2.44
CA MET A 34 -7.47 9.48 -3.13
C MET A 34 -7.03 10.18 -4.42
N LEU A 35 -5.72 10.35 -4.61
CA LEU A 35 -5.18 10.93 -5.85
C LEU A 35 -5.61 10.15 -7.12
N SER A 36 -5.87 8.85 -6.98
CA SER A 36 -6.38 8.00 -8.05
C SER A 36 -7.71 8.47 -8.60
N ASP A 37 -8.57 9.03 -7.76
CA ASP A 37 -9.90 9.53 -8.15
C ASP A 37 -9.78 10.80 -8.99
N TRP A 38 -8.62 11.47 -8.93
CA TRP A 38 -8.31 12.71 -9.65
C TRP A 38 -7.37 12.48 -10.84
N GLY A 39 -7.32 11.24 -11.36
CA GLY A 39 -6.60 10.92 -12.59
C GLY A 39 -5.10 10.65 -12.40
N TYR A 40 -4.61 10.62 -11.17
CA TYR A 40 -3.23 10.21 -10.85
C TYR A 40 -3.22 8.90 -10.06
N PRO A 41 -3.07 7.73 -10.73
CA PRO A 41 -3.00 6.43 -10.07
C PRO A 41 -1.54 5.96 -9.89
N PRO A 42 -0.76 6.51 -8.94
CA PRO A 42 0.64 6.13 -8.77
C PRO A 42 0.79 4.65 -8.40
N TYR A 43 1.99 4.11 -8.60
CA TYR A 43 2.41 2.90 -7.90
C TYR A 43 2.84 3.30 -6.50
N GLY A 44 2.02 2.98 -5.48
CA GLY A 44 2.26 3.43 -4.11
C GLY A 44 3.56 2.87 -3.51
N ASN A 45 3.76 1.57 -3.63
CA ASN A 45 5.00 0.88 -3.24
C ASN A 45 5.54 0.08 -4.41
N SER A 46 6.86 0.08 -4.59
CA SER A 46 7.56 -0.63 -5.66
C SER A 46 8.74 -1.43 -5.13
N ILE A 47 8.98 -2.61 -5.69
CA ILE A 47 10.23 -3.35 -5.49
C ILE A 47 11.26 -2.76 -6.44
N ILE A 48 12.34 -2.21 -5.89
CA ILE A 48 13.44 -1.61 -6.66
C ILE A 48 14.72 -2.39 -6.36
N CYS A 49 15.49 -2.69 -7.39
CA CYS A 49 16.83 -3.27 -7.24
C CYS A 49 17.78 -2.67 -8.29
N MET A 50 19.07 -2.83 -8.08
CA MET A 50 20.09 -2.37 -9.02
C MET A 50 19.95 -3.14 -10.35
N ALA A 51 20.17 -2.45 -11.48
CA ALA A 51 20.17 -3.08 -12.79
C ALA A 51 21.17 -4.26 -12.86
N ASP A 52 22.30 -4.13 -12.19
CA ASP A 52 23.30 -5.19 -12.06
C ASP A 52 22.79 -6.43 -11.33
N THR A 53 21.93 -6.27 -10.33
CA THR A 53 21.31 -7.40 -9.62
C THR A 53 20.41 -8.19 -10.55
N VAL A 54 19.64 -7.52 -11.40
CA VAL A 54 18.78 -8.16 -12.41
C VAL A 54 19.64 -8.93 -13.42
N LYS A 55 20.71 -8.30 -13.93
CA LYS A 55 21.60 -8.93 -14.92
C LYS A 55 22.35 -10.13 -14.35
N LYS A 56 22.90 -10.00 -13.14
CA LYS A 56 23.79 -11.01 -12.53
C LYS A 56 23.02 -12.12 -11.81
N ARG A 57 21.79 -11.85 -11.33
CA ARG A 57 21.00 -12.80 -10.53
C ARG A 57 19.54 -12.90 -10.99
N PRO A 58 19.26 -13.10 -12.30
CA PRO A 58 17.91 -13.02 -12.85
C PRO A 58 16.95 -14.05 -12.22
N ALA A 59 17.42 -15.28 -11.98
CA ALA A 59 16.60 -16.33 -11.39
C ALA A 59 16.19 -16.00 -9.93
N ALA A 60 17.11 -15.43 -9.14
CA ALA A 60 16.81 -15.05 -7.76
C ALA A 60 15.83 -13.87 -7.71
N VAL A 61 15.98 -12.89 -8.62
CA VAL A 61 15.04 -11.77 -8.74
C VAL A 61 13.64 -12.27 -9.14
N ALA A 62 13.54 -13.15 -10.14
CA ALA A 62 12.27 -13.72 -10.56
C ALA A 62 11.59 -14.52 -9.44
N ALA A 63 12.35 -15.35 -8.71
CA ALA A 63 11.84 -16.11 -7.58
C ALA A 63 11.35 -15.18 -6.46
N PHE A 64 12.10 -14.13 -6.13
CA PHE A 64 11.71 -13.15 -5.11
C PHE A 64 10.43 -12.41 -5.46
N VAL A 65 10.31 -11.93 -6.71
CA VAL A 65 9.10 -11.24 -7.18
C VAL A 65 7.90 -12.19 -7.12
N LYS A 66 8.03 -13.40 -7.67
CA LYS A 66 6.96 -14.40 -7.65
C LYS A 66 6.50 -14.75 -6.23
N ALA A 67 7.44 -15.01 -5.32
CA ALA A 67 7.14 -15.33 -3.93
C ALA A 67 6.48 -14.15 -3.22
N SER A 68 6.92 -12.92 -3.48
CA SER A 68 6.35 -11.71 -2.89
C SER A 68 4.90 -11.49 -3.33
N MET A 69 4.58 -11.69 -4.62
CA MET A 69 3.21 -11.54 -5.13
C MET A 69 2.29 -12.64 -4.62
N GLN A 70 2.79 -13.87 -4.51
CA GLN A 70 2.05 -14.97 -3.88
C GLN A 70 1.78 -14.68 -2.40
N GLY A 71 2.77 -14.17 -1.66
CA GLY A 71 2.61 -13.80 -0.25
C GLY A 71 1.54 -12.72 -0.06
N TRP A 72 1.50 -11.70 -0.92
CA TRP A 72 0.43 -10.69 -0.90
C TRP A 72 -0.96 -11.28 -1.16
N LYS A 73 -1.07 -12.18 -2.14
CA LYS A 73 -2.31 -12.88 -2.45
C LYS A 73 -2.82 -13.67 -1.24
N GLU A 74 -1.96 -14.48 -0.64
CA GLU A 74 -2.30 -15.30 0.54
C GLU A 74 -2.62 -14.43 1.75
N TYR A 75 -1.81 -13.41 2.02
CA TYR A 75 -1.99 -12.52 3.18
C TYR A 75 -3.31 -11.75 3.14
N LEU A 76 -3.75 -11.32 1.96
CA LEU A 76 -5.06 -10.67 1.81
C LEU A 76 -6.23 -11.66 1.90
N GLN A 77 -6.03 -12.95 1.64
CA GLN A 77 -7.04 -13.99 1.84
C GLN A 77 -7.13 -14.37 3.33
N ASP A 78 -6.00 -14.75 3.93
CA ASP A 78 -5.86 -15.07 5.34
C ASP A 78 -4.58 -14.42 5.91
N PRO A 79 -4.71 -13.36 6.73
CA PRO A 79 -3.56 -12.65 7.26
C PRO A 79 -2.96 -13.33 8.49
N THR A 80 -3.54 -14.42 9.01
CA THR A 80 -3.23 -14.96 10.34
C THR A 80 -1.74 -15.29 10.51
N ALA A 81 -1.17 -16.08 9.59
CA ALA A 81 0.23 -16.46 9.65
C ALA A 81 1.17 -15.24 9.47
N GLY A 82 0.81 -14.33 8.56
CA GLY A 82 1.57 -13.10 8.32
C GLY A 82 1.56 -12.16 9.53
N ASN A 83 0.43 -12.03 10.22
CA ASN A 83 0.29 -11.18 11.40
C ASN A 83 1.15 -11.66 12.56
N VAL A 84 1.32 -12.97 12.72
CA VAL A 84 2.26 -13.54 13.71
C VAL A 84 3.69 -13.11 13.40
N LEU A 85 4.11 -13.16 12.14
CA LEU A 85 5.45 -12.73 11.72
C LEU A 85 5.65 -11.21 11.88
N ILE A 86 4.63 -10.41 11.51
CA ILE A 86 4.66 -8.96 11.66
C ILE A 86 4.77 -8.57 13.14
N ALA A 87 3.96 -9.17 14.02
CA ALA A 87 4.00 -8.88 15.45
C ALA A 87 5.37 -9.24 16.06
N LYS A 88 5.98 -10.34 15.62
CA LYS A 88 7.33 -10.72 16.05
C LYS A 88 8.39 -9.72 15.57
N ALA A 89 8.29 -9.24 14.33
CA ALA A 89 9.26 -8.32 13.74
C ALA A 89 9.08 -6.87 14.20
N ASN A 90 7.85 -6.46 14.51
CA ASN A 90 7.51 -5.14 15.01
C ASN A 90 6.46 -5.22 16.13
N PRO A 91 6.90 -5.45 17.39
CA PRO A 91 6.00 -5.56 18.54
C PRO A 91 5.20 -4.29 18.84
N ARG A 92 5.57 -3.14 18.25
CA ARG A 92 4.84 -1.87 18.40
C ARG A 92 3.64 -1.76 17.46
N MET A 93 3.52 -2.66 16.49
CA MET A 93 2.40 -2.69 15.56
C MET A 93 1.21 -3.40 16.21
N GLY A 94 0.18 -2.63 16.60
CA GLY A 94 -1.03 -3.17 17.22
C GLY A 94 -1.86 -4.03 16.25
N ALA A 95 -2.50 -5.07 16.77
CA ALA A 95 -3.35 -5.96 15.97
C ALA A 95 -4.55 -5.22 15.34
N ASP A 96 -5.07 -4.21 16.04
CA ASP A 96 -6.13 -3.32 15.56
C ASP A 96 -5.68 -2.45 14.38
N GLN A 97 -4.46 -1.90 14.45
CA GLN A 97 -3.86 -1.14 13.36
C GLN A 97 -3.62 -2.01 12.12
N ILE A 98 -3.16 -3.26 12.32
CA ILE A 98 -2.97 -4.22 11.22
C ILE A 98 -4.32 -4.56 10.58
N ALA A 99 -5.33 -4.89 11.40
CA ALA A 99 -6.67 -5.19 10.91
C ALA A 99 -7.27 -4.02 10.12
N PHE A 100 -7.10 -2.80 10.62
CA PHE A 100 -7.50 -1.58 9.92
C PHE A 100 -6.79 -1.45 8.57
N GLY A 101 -5.46 -1.58 8.55
CA GLY A 101 -4.68 -1.49 7.32
C GLY A 101 -5.11 -2.51 6.27
N ILE A 102 -5.35 -3.76 6.67
CA ILE A 102 -5.87 -4.82 5.79
C ILE A 102 -7.25 -4.44 5.23
N ALA A 103 -8.16 -3.93 6.07
CA ALA A 103 -9.48 -3.50 5.64
C ALA A 103 -9.41 -2.37 4.60
N GLN A 104 -8.55 -1.37 4.82
CA GLN A 104 -8.37 -0.28 3.85
C GLN A 104 -7.71 -0.77 2.55
N MET A 105 -6.72 -1.67 2.63
CA MET A 105 -6.11 -2.28 1.45
C MET A 105 -7.14 -3.00 0.58
N LYS A 106 -8.08 -3.73 1.20
CA LYS A 106 -9.19 -4.39 0.50
C LYS A 106 -10.20 -3.38 -0.05
N LYS A 107 -10.61 -2.41 0.76
CA LYS A 107 -11.60 -1.38 0.39
C LYS A 107 -11.19 -0.58 -0.85
N TYR A 108 -9.93 -0.16 -0.91
CA TYR A 108 -9.40 0.64 -2.04
C TYR A 108 -8.68 -0.21 -3.08
N GLU A 109 -8.77 -1.54 -2.98
CA GLU A 109 -8.14 -2.49 -3.90
C GLU A 109 -6.65 -2.20 -4.17
N LEU A 110 -5.90 -1.80 -3.14
CA LEU A 110 -4.54 -1.26 -3.29
C LEU A 110 -3.52 -2.25 -3.89
N VAL A 111 -3.82 -3.55 -3.80
CA VAL A 111 -2.95 -4.65 -4.26
C VAL A 111 -3.55 -5.38 -5.46
N THR A 112 -4.88 -5.49 -5.53
CA THR A 112 -5.61 -6.34 -6.48
C THR A 112 -6.41 -5.56 -7.52
N GLY A 113 -6.51 -4.23 -7.39
CA GLY A 113 -7.30 -3.37 -8.27
C GLY A 113 -6.56 -2.94 -9.54
N GLY A 114 -7.31 -2.29 -10.45
CA GLY A 114 -6.78 -1.76 -11.70
C GLY A 114 -6.10 -2.82 -12.56
N ASP A 115 -4.90 -2.51 -13.06
CA ASP A 115 -4.11 -3.40 -13.93
C ASP A 115 -3.88 -4.80 -13.32
N ALA A 116 -3.87 -4.93 -11.99
CA ALA A 116 -3.64 -6.21 -11.32
C ALA A 116 -4.78 -7.23 -11.56
N GLN A 117 -5.98 -6.77 -11.90
CA GLN A 117 -7.13 -7.64 -12.21
C GLN A 117 -6.90 -8.49 -13.47
N THR A 118 -6.10 -7.99 -14.41
CA THR A 118 -5.80 -8.69 -15.68
C THR A 118 -4.34 -9.12 -15.77
N GLY A 119 -3.43 -8.30 -15.26
CA GLY A 119 -1.98 -8.51 -15.31
C GLY A 119 -1.39 -9.25 -14.10
N GLY A 120 -2.19 -9.49 -13.06
CA GLY A 120 -1.75 -10.08 -11.81
C GLY A 120 -1.15 -9.04 -10.83
N ILE A 121 -1.08 -9.44 -9.55
CA ILE A 121 -0.53 -8.61 -8.48
C ILE A 121 0.92 -8.25 -8.82
N GLY A 122 1.25 -6.96 -8.68
CA GLY A 122 2.59 -6.42 -8.93
C GLY A 122 2.89 -6.03 -10.37
N ILE A 123 1.93 -6.11 -11.29
CA ILE A 123 2.14 -5.64 -12.66
C ILE A 123 2.46 -4.14 -12.67
N ILE A 124 3.45 -3.79 -13.49
CA ILE A 124 3.75 -2.41 -13.85
C ILE A 124 3.57 -2.29 -15.36
N THR A 125 2.61 -1.46 -15.78
CA THR A 125 2.34 -1.16 -17.20
C THR A 125 2.98 0.17 -17.58
N GLU A 126 3.58 0.22 -18.78
CA GLU A 126 4.16 1.44 -19.33
C GLU A 126 3.12 2.58 -19.50
N PRO A 127 1.88 2.34 -19.97
CA PRO A 127 0.86 3.38 -20.04
C PRO A 127 0.56 4.03 -18.69
N ARG A 128 0.45 3.24 -17.60
CA ARG A 128 0.23 3.78 -16.26
C ARG A 128 1.47 4.50 -15.73
N LEU A 129 2.67 3.97 -15.97
CA LEU A 129 3.92 4.59 -15.55
C LEU A 129 4.13 5.97 -16.18
N LYS A 130 3.74 6.11 -17.46
CA LYS A 130 3.85 7.38 -18.20
C LYS A 130 2.67 8.32 -17.99
N ARG A 131 1.62 7.92 -17.27
CA ARG A 131 0.45 8.79 -17.04
C ARG A 131 0.88 9.95 -16.14
N PRO A 132 0.96 11.20 -16.66
CA PRO A 132 1.42 12.32 -15.87
C PRO A 132 0.39 12.60 -14.77
N GLY A 133 0.84 12.64 -13.52
CA GLY A 133 0.17 13.47 -12.53
C GLY A 133 0.40 14.91 -12.96
N ARG A 134 -0.65 15.65 -13.31
CA ARG A 134 -0.53 17.11 -13.36
C ARG A 134 -0.25 17.53 -11.92
N CYS A 135 1.03 17.72 -11.60
CA CYS A 135 1.41 18.46 -10.40
C CYS A 135 0.83 19.86 -10.58
N TRP A 136 -0.10 20.22 -9.69
CA TRP A 136 -0.45 21.63 -9.48
C TRP A 136 0.70 22.31 -8.75
#